data_AF-A0A0F8ZGX2-F1
#
_entry.id   AF-A0A0F8ZGX2-F1
#
_cell.length_a   1.000
_cell.length_b   1.000
_cell.length_c   1.000
_cell.angle_alpha   90.00
_cell.angle_beta   90.00
_cell.angle_gamma   90.00
#
_symmetry.space_group_name_H-M   'P 1'
#
loop_
_entity.id
_entity.type
_entity.pdbx_description
1 polymer ?
#
loop_
_entity_poly.entity_id
_entity_poly.type
_entity_poly.pdbx_seq_one_letter_code
_entity_poly.pdbx_strand_id
1 'polypeptide(L)'
;IKLQGYMPRINSDMKLFEISPIPPERFTPQPSLKGLRKLEKHPGEKAEKIGAGNYASAWSTKTEPGTVRKVVTDISDPTNDAYFQYVRMITKNERLSKNPYFPKIYDVQVVKDKLFDLPTYSYYVDMERLHSMSTLNDEEALTIGRNLIDGFDSWRNQTHEGTKMYSNPAKALVGYIMRMVSPRFLAKGNRLLDNIKDPNLKQALMFIKSVLRQNDRFFTDVHNENIMVRRGRHAPQLVFTDPLGGGTLS
;
A
#
# COMPACT_ATOMS: atom_id res chain seq x y z
N ILE A 1 -38.40 20.88 30.95
CA ILE A 1 -38.44 20.17 29.65
C ILE A 1 -37.01 19.71 29.35
N LYS A 2 -36.67 18.44 29.65
CA LYS A 2 -35.35 17.86 29.36
C LYS A 2 -35.38 17.32 27.94
N LEU A 3 -34.66 17.97 27.01
CA LEU A 3 -34.46 17.45 25.66
C LEU A 3 -33.42 16.32 25.74
N GLN A 4 -33.91 15.08 25.83
CA GLN A 4 -33.10 13.88 25.62
C GLN A 4 -32.78 13.79 24.12
N GLY A 5 -31.60 14.25 23.76
CA GLY A 5 -31.07 14.15 22.41
C GLY A 5 -30.90 12.68 22.01
N TYR A 6 -31.72 12.25 21.06
CA TYR A 6 -31.60 10.96 20.38
C TYR A 6 -30.33 11.00 19.52
N MET A 7 -29.24 10.39 20.00
CA MET A 7 -28.09 10.09 19.14
C MET A 7 -28.38 8.78 18.40
N PRO A 8 -28.52 8.79 17.06
CA PRO A 8 -28.64 7.55 16.32
C PRO A 8 -27.37 6.73 16.53
N ARG A 9 -27.53 5.54 17.12
CA ARG A 9 -26.48 4.51 17.13
C ARG A 9 -26.25 4.11 15.67
N ILE A 10 -25.14 4.57 15.10
CA ILE A 10 -24.68 4.10 13.79
C ILE A 10 -24.38 2.61 13.95
N ASN A 11 -25.13 1.76 13.23
CA ASN A 11 -24.83 0.34 13.07
C ASN A 11 -23.43 0.21 12.45
N SER A 12 -22.41 0.03 13.29
CA SER A 12 -21.02 -0.20 12.87
C SER A 12 -20.77 -1.63 12.39
N ASP A 13 -21.81 -2.45 12.25
CA ASP A 13 -21.74 -3.86 11.84
C ASP A 13 -21.67 -4.00 10.31
N MET A 14 -20.78 -3.24 9.67
CA MET A 14 -20.13 -3.78 8.47
C MET A 14 -19.28 -4.94 8.96
N LYS A 15 -19.85 -6.16 8.87
CA LYS A 15 -19.15 -7.43 9.15
C LYS A 15 -17.74 -7.34 8.56
N LEU A 16 -16.75 -7.14 9.42
CA LEU A 16 -15.36 -7.37 9.06
C LEU A 16 -15.34 -8.78 8.51
N PHE A 17 -15.00 -8.93 7.23
CA PHE A 17 -14.88 -10.24 6.62
C PHE A 17 -13.84 -11.01 7.45
N GLU A 18 -14.27 -12.07 8.14
CA GLU A 18 -13.36 -13.04 8.75
C GLU A 18 -12.63 -13.72 7.60
N ILE A 19 -11.45 -13.21 7.27
CA ILE A 19 -10.59 -13.81 6.27
C ILE A 19 -9.80 -14.89 7.01
N SER A 20 -10.27 -16.14 6.93
CA SER A 20 -9.52 -17.29 7.43
C SER A 20 -8.13 -17.35 6.74
N PRO A 21 -7.06 -17.77 7.44
CA PRO A 21 -5.75 -17.93 6.82
C PRO A 21 -5.82 -18.99 5.72
N ILE A 22 -5.63 -18.57 4.47
CA ILE A 22 -5.79 -19.44 3.29
C ILE A 22 -4.49 -20.22 3.03
N PRO A 23 -4.52 -21.55 2.85
CA PRO A 23 -3.33 -22.36 2.61
C PRO A 23 -2.51 -21.92 1.38
N PRO A 24 -1.20 -22.26 1.34
CA PRO A 24 -0.30 -21.84 0.28
C PRO A 24 -0.37 -22.80 -0.91
N GLU A 25 -1.25 -22.59 -1.90
CA GLU A 25 -1.19 -23.42 -3.11
C GLU A 25 -1.40 -22.69 -4.44
N ARG A 26 -0.61 -23.20 -5.41
CA ARG A 26 -0.45 -22.88 -6.84
C ARG A 26 0.27 -21.56 -7.17
N PHE A 27 1.55 -21.54 -6.83
CA PHE A 27 2.54 -20.71 -7.52
C PHE A 27 3.12 -21.47 -8.72
N THR A 28 3.23 -20.78 -9.84
CA THR A 28 3.80 -21.18 -11.14
C THR A 28 5.18 -21.87 -10.99
N PRO A 29 5.62 -22.70 -11.98
CA PRO A 29 6.78 -23.57 -11.85
C PRO A 29 8.00 -22.81 -11.31
N GLN A 30 8.55 -23.32 -10.21
CA GLN A 30 9.59 -22.64 -9.45
C GLN A 30 10.82 -22.38 -10.33
N PRO A 31 11.18 -21.10 -10.58
CA PRO A 31 12.45 -20.81 -11.19
C PRO A 31 13.56 -21.34 -10.28
N SER A 32 14.58 -21.98 -10.85
CA SER A 32 15.71 -22.47 -10.07
C SER A 32 16.42 -21.30 -9.36
N LEU A 33 16.99 -21.57 -8.18
CA LEU A 33 17.84 -20.65 -7.40
C LEU A 33 18.93 -19.96 -8.25
N LYS A 34 19.44 -20.68 -9.26
CA LYS A 34 20.41 -20.20 -10.25
C LYS A 34 19.78 -19.19 -11.23
N GLY A 35 18.51 -19.36 -11.61
CA GLY A 35 17.75 -18.42 -12.43
C GLY A 35 17.37 -17.13 -11.70
N LEU A 36 17.17 -17.20 -10.39
CA LEU A 36 16.74 -16.06 -9.56
C LEU A 36 17.91 -15.21 -9.05
N ARG A 37 19.01 -15.85 -8.63
CA ARG A 37 20.29 -15.17 -8.45
C ARG A 37 20.80 -14.56 -9.76
N LYS A 38 20.47 -15.17 -10.91
CA LYS A 38 20.73 -14.58 -12.22
C LYS A 38 19.79 -13.40 -12.47
N LEU A 39 18.54 -13.37 -11.99
CA LEU A 39 17.69 -12.18 -12.06
C LEU A 39 18.20 -11.01 -11.20
N GLU A 40 18.74 -11.26 -10.01
CA GLU A 40 19.35 -10.19 -9.20
C GLU A 40 20.71 -9.74 -9.72
N LYS A 41 21.54 -10.67 -10.21
CA LYS A 41 22.89 -10.33 -10.71
C LYS A 41 22.88 -9.87 -12.17
N HIS A 42 21.98 -10.38 -13.00
CA HIS A 42 21.85 -10.20 -14.46
C HIS A 42 20.38 -10.25 -14.89
N PRO A 43 19.55 -9.24 -14.58
CA PRO A 43 18.13 -9.21 -14.96
C PRO A 43 17.96 -9.09 -16.50
N GLY A 44 18.37 -10.09 -17.27
CA GLY A 44 18.72 -9.94 -18.68
C GLY A 44 19.73 -8.80 -18.91
N GLU A 45 20.27 -8.67 -20.11
CA GLU A 45 21.11 -7.51 -20.46
C GLU A 45 20.28 -6.19 -20.60
N LYS A 46 19.05 -6.14 -20.07
CA LYS A 46 18.07 -5.09 -20.37
C LYS A 46 17.20 -4.61 -19.20
N ALA A 47 17.38 -5.09 -17.97
CA ALA A 47 16.69 -4.46 -16.85
C ALA A 47 17.52 -3.38 -16.17
N GLU A 48 16.79 -2.36 -15.72
CA GLU A 48 17.30 -1.19 -15.05
C GLU A 48 16.76 -1.18 -13.62
N LYS A 49 17.64 -0.95 -12.66
CA LYS A 49 17.25 -0.71 -11.27
C LYS A 49 16.66 0.68 -11.18
N ILE A 50 15.36 0.77 -10.91
CA ILE A 50 14.62 2.05 -10.85
C ILE A 50 14.41 2.54 -9.42
N GLY A 51 14.66 1.69 -8.42
CA GLY A 51 14.52 2.05 -7.01
C GLY A 51 15.18 1.05 -6.07
N ALA A 52 15.54 1.53 -4.88
CA ALA A 52 16.06 0.73 -3.78
C ALA A 52 15.50 1.26 -2.45
N GLY A 53 15.05 0.36 -1.61
CA GLY A 53 14.78 0.60 -0.19
C GLY A 53 15.63 -0.33 0.67
N ASN A 54 15.45 -0.25 1.99
CA ASN A 54 16.23 -1.03 2.95
C ASN A 54 16.03 -2.55 2.80
N TYR A 55 14.83 -2.96 2.36
CA TYR A 55 14.42 -4.36 2.33
C TYR A 55 13.95 -4.83 0.94
N ALA A 56 13.97 -3.94 -0.04
CA ALA A 56 13.45 -4.25 -1.37
C ALA A 56 14.17 -3.45 -2.46
N SER A 57 14.19 -3.99 -3.67
CA SER A 57 14.61 -3.26 -4.86
C SER A 57 13.56 -3.34 -5.96
N ALA A 58 13.45 -2.29 -6.76
CA ALA A 58 12.51 -2.20 -7.87
C ALA A 58 13.28 -2.16 -9.19
N TRP A 59 12.85 -3.00 -10.13
CA TRP A 59 13.50 -3.20 -11.43
C TRP A 59 12.47 -3.06 -12.55
N SER A 60 12.87 -2.54 -13.70
CA SER A 60 12.03 -2.49 -14.90
C SER A 60 12.82 -2.99 -16.11
N THR A 61 12.15 -3.63 -17.07
CA THR A 61 12.80 -4.12 -18.29
C THR A 61 12.45 -3.20 -19.46
N LYS A 62 13.39 -3.02 -20.41
CA LYS A 62 13.11 -2.26 -21.64
C LYS A 62 12.00 -2.88 -22.49
N THR A 63 11.78 -4.19 -22.38
CA THR A 63 10.77 -4.92 -23.15
C THR A 63 9.36 -4.77 -22.57
N GLU A 64 9.25 -4.49 -21.27
CA GLU A 64 7.96 -4.31 -20.58
C GLU A 64 7.98 -3.00 -19.79
N PRO A 65 8.00 -1.83 -20.46
CA PRO A 65 8.14 -0.54 -19.79
C PRO A 65 6.98 -0.22 -18.83
N GLY A 66 5.84 -0.89 -18.99
CA GLY A 66 4.67 -0.79 -18.11
C GLY A 66 4.71 -1.70 -16.88
N THR A 67 5.76 -2.49 -16.71
CA THR A 67 5.91 -3.44 -15.60
C THR A 67 7.12 -3.09 -14.74
N VAL A 68 6.96 -3.27 -13.43
CA VAL A 68 8.01 -3.20 -12.43
C VAL A 68 8.02 -4.48 -11.63
N ARG A 69 9.21 -5.04 -11.42
CA ARG A 69 9.45 -6.15 -10.52
C ARG A 69 10.02 -5.61 -9.21
N LYS A 70 9.28 -5.77 -8.12
CA LYS A 70 9.80 -5.58 -6.77
C LYS A 70 10.38 -6.90 -6.26
N VAL A 71 11.58 -6.83 -5.71
CA VAL A 71 12.36 -7.97 -5.21
C VAL A 71 12.61 -7.78 -3.74
N VAL A 72 12.21 -8.76 -2.93
CA VAL A 72 12.44 -8.83 -1.48
C VAL A 72 13.21 -10.10 -1.19
N THR A 73 14.32 -9.99 -0.46
CA THR A 73 15.24 -11.10 -0.18
C THR A 73 15.37 -11.32 1.32
N ASP A 74 15.90 -12.49 1.69
CA ASP A 74 16.39 -12.80 3.03
C ASP A 74 15.34 -12.68 4.14
N ILE A 75 14.06 -12.94 3.83
CA ILE A 75 13.00 -12.98 4.84
C ILE A 75 12.95 -14.37 5.49
N SER A 76 12.87 -14.42 6.82
CA SER A 76 12.81 -15.68 7.57
C SER A 76 11.45 -16.39 7.43
N ASP A 77 10.37 -15.61 7.37
CA ASP A 77 9.01 -16.10 7.26
C ASP A 77 8.13 -15.08 6.53
N PRO A 78 7.67 -15.39 5.29
CA PRO A 78 6.77 -14.51 4.54
C PRO A 78 5.46 -14.20 5.28
N THR A 79 5.02 -15.06 6.21
CA THR A 79 3.80 -14.83 6.98
C THR A 79 3.91 -13.64 7.93
N ASN A 80 5.13 -13.29 8.33
CA ASN A 80 5.45 -12.15 9.18
C ASN A 80 5.88 -10.90 8.39
N ASP A 81 5.99 -10.99 7.07
CA ASP A 81 6.33 -9.84 6.23
C ASP A 81 5.06 -9.07 5.82
N ALA A 82 5.01 -7.79 6.22
CA ALA A 82 3.81 -6.97 6.07
C ALA A 82 3.46 -6.70 4.60
N TYR A 83 4.48 -6.42 3.76
CA TYR A 83 4.28 -6.20 2.33
C TYR A 83 3.80 -7.48 1.63
N PHE A 84 4.37 -8.64 1.98
CA PHE A 84 3.92 -9.92 1.46
C PHE A 84 2.45 -10.22 1.82
N GLN A 85 2.03 -9.99 3.08
CA GLN A 85 0.64 -10.15 3.47
C GLN A 85 -0.30 -9.21 2.70
N TYR A 86 0.11 -7.95 2.53
CA TYR A 86 -0.63 -6.97 1.72
C TYR A 86 -0.86 -7.44 0.28
N VAL A 87 0.21 -7.86 -0.41
CA VAL A 87 0.16 -8.37 -1.79
C VAL A 87 -0.69 -9.64 -1.87
N ARG A 88 -0.45 -10.60 -0.97
CA ARG A 88 -1.17 -11.89 -0.92
C ARG A 88 -2.68 -11.69 -0.73
N MET A 89 -3.10 -10.76 0.12
CA MET A 89 -4.52 -10.52 0.37
C MET A 89 -5.21 -9.82 -0.79
N ILE A 90 -4.52 -8.92 -1.50
CA ILE A 90 -5.06 -8.28 -2.71
C ILE A 90 -5.24 -9.31 -3.83
N THR A 91 -4.23 -10.13 -4.11
CA THR A 91 -4.26 -11.10 -5.22
C THR A 91 -5.26 -12.23 -5.01
N LYS A 92 -5.49 -12.65 -3.75
CA LYS A 92 -6.48 -13.69 -3.43
C LYS A 92 -7.92 -13.19 -3.35
N ASN A 93 -8.16 -11.88 -3.42
CA ASN A 93 -9.49 -11.30 -3.32
C ASN A 93 -9.86 -10.58 -4.62
N GLU A 94 -10.75 -11.16 -5.42
CA GLU A 94 -11.14 -10.62 -6.72
C GLU A 94 -11.61 -9.15 -6.64
N ARG A 95 -12.37 -8.80 -5.60
CA ARG A 95 -12.85 -7.43 -5.42
C ARG A 95 -11.72 -6.46 -5.10
N LEU A 96 -10.76 -6.84 -4.24
CA LEU A 96 -9.60 -6.00 -3.95
C LEU A 96 -8.66 -5.90 -5.15
N SER A 97 -8.45 -6.99 -5.89
CA SER A 97 -7.61 -6.98 -7.10
C SER A 97 -8.10 -6.02 -8.19
N LYS A 98 -9.39 -5.70 -8.20
CA LYS A 98 -10.02 -4.73 -9.12
C LYS A 98 -10.14 -3.31 -8.54
N ASN A 99 -9.77 -3.10 -7.27
CA ASN A 99 -9.88 -1.79 -6.65
C ASN A 99 -8.81 -0.84 -7.23
N PRO A 100 -9.20 0.34 -7.75
CA PRO A 100 -8.28 1.23 -8.46
C PRO A 100 -7.20 1.85 -7.56
N TYR A 101 -7.34 1.78 -6.23
CA TYR A 101 -6.36 2.28 -5.27
C TYR A 101 -5.26 1.28 -4.93
N PHE A 102 -5.28 0.09 -5.54
CA PHE A 102 -4.22 -0.90 -5.44
C PHE A 102 -3.49 -1.08 -6.77
N PRO A 103 -2.22 -1.53 -6.73
CA PRO A 103 -1.49 -1.85 -7.93
C PRO A 103 -2.11 -3.09 -8.59
N LYS A 104 -2.10 -3.10 -9.91
CA LYS A 104 -2.31 -4.31 -10.69
C LYS A 104 -1.10 -5.19 -10.49
N ILE A 105 -1.31 -6.32 -9.82
CA ILE A 105 -0.29 -7.35 -9.60
C ILE A 105 -0.50 -8.41 -10.67
N TYR A 106 0.53 -8.61 -11.49
CA TYR A 106 0.52 -9.55 -12.61
C TYR A 106 0.99 -10.94 -12.17
N ASP A 107 2.05 -10.99 -11.37
CA ASP A 107 2.62 -12.24 -10.88
C ASP A 107 3.27 -12.03 -9.50
N VAL A 108 3.26 -13.08 -8.70
CA VAL A 108 3.95 -13.14 -7.42
C VAL A 108 4.70 -14.45 -7.39
N GLN A 109 6.00 -14.43 -7.15
CA GLN A 109 6.82 -15.65 -7.08
C GLN A 109 7.48 -15.72 -5.72
N VAL A 110 7.36 -16.86 -5.04
CA VAL A 110 8.00 -17.10 -3.75
C VAL A 110 8.99 -18.23 -3.89
N VAL A 111 10.19 -17.99 -3.40
CA VAL A 111 11.33 -18.88 -3.53
C VAL A 111 11.83 -19.16 -2.13
N LYS A 112 11.99 -20.45 -1.83
CA LYS A 112 12.57 -20.89 -0.57
C LYS A 112 14.04 -21.16 -0.80
N ASP A 113 14.87 -20.35 -0.18
CA ASP A 113 16.30 -20.48 -0.17
C ASP A 113 16.74 -21.39 0.99
N LYS A 114 17.59 -22.36 0.68
CA LYS A 114 18.30 -23.19 1.66
C LYS A 114 19.75 -22.73 1.75
N LEU A 115 19.97 -21.41 1.86
CA LEU A 115 21.28 -20.94 2.29
C LEU A 115 21.27 -21.06 3.82
N PHE A 116 22.11 -21.95 4.35
CA PHE A 116 22.23 -22.28 5.77
C PHE A 116 21.14 -23.23 6.31
N ASP A 117 21.31 -23.67 7.55
CA ASP A 117 20.40 -24.60 8.24
C ASP A 117 19.01 -24.00 8.51
N LEU A 118 18.86 -22.68 8.33
CA LEU A 118 17.59 -21.98 8.46
C LEU A 118 17.02 -21.67 7.08
N PRO A 119 15.73 -21.99 6.83
CA PRO A 119 15.10 -21.61 5.57
C PRO A 119 14.97 -20.09 5.50
N THR A 120 15.52 -19.49 4.46
CA THR A 120 15.21 -18.10 4.07
C THR A 120 14.26 -18.12 2.88
N TYR A 121 13.55 -17.02 2.67
CA TYR A 121 12.66 -16.85 1.54
C TYR A 121 13.02 -15.57 0.81
N SER A 122 12.79 -15.59 -0.49
CA SER A 122 12.84 -14.43 -1.36
C SER A 122 11.54 -14.41 -2.16
N TYR A 123 11.00 -13.23 -2.45
CA TYR A 123 9.82 -13.14 -3.30
C TYR A 123 9.89 -11.95 -4.26
N TYR A 124 9.18 -12.12 -5.36
CA TYR A 124 9.16 -11.23 -6.50
C TYR A 124 7.71 -10.85 -6.77
N VAL A 125 7.46 -9.57 -7.00
CA VAL A 125 6.13 -9.06 -7.33
C VAL A 125 6.24 -8.29 -8.63
N ASP A 126 5.67 -8.86 -9.70
CA ASP A 126 5.48 -8.16 -10.97
C ASP A 126 4.18 -7.38 -10.89
N MET A 127 4.29 -6.06 -11.05
CA MET A 127 3.17 -5.15 -10.95
C MET A 127 3.29 -4.01 -11.94
N GLU A 128 2.20 -3.27 -12.13
CA GLU A 128 2.22 -2.12 -13.02
C GLU A 128 3.26 -1.06 -12.58
N ARG A 129 3.85 -0.39 -13.56
CA ARG A 129 4.71 0.76 -13.32
C ARG A 129 3.88 1.98 -12.93
N LEU A 130 4.21 2.57 -11.79
CA LEU A 130 3.57 3.77 -11.26
C LEU A 130 4.57 4.91 -11.13
N HIS A 131 4.07 6.14 -11.00
CA HIS A 131 4.89 7.33 -10.83
C HIS A 131 4.95 7.74 -9.35
N SER A 132 6.12 8.17 -8.87
CA SER A 132 6.24 8.71 -7.51
C SER A 132 5.31 9.91 -7.35
N MET A 133 4.71 10.07 -6.16
CA MET A 133 3.89 11.23 -5.83
C MET A 133 4.68 12.55 -5.94
N SER A 134 6.00 12.51 -5.80
CA SER A 134 6.89 13.67 -6.00
C SER A 134 6.83 14.25 -7.42
N THR A 135 6.33 13.48 -8.39
CA THR A 135 6.15 13.93 -9.78
C THR A 135 4.86 14.73 -10.00
N LEU A 136 3.99 14.84 -8.99
CA LEU A 136 2.79 15.67 -9.05
C LEU A 136 3.16 17.13 -8.83
N ASN A 137 2.57 18.02 -9.64
CA ASN A 137 2.56 19.43 -9.29
C ASN A 137 1.44 19.74 -8.25
N ASP A 138 1.46 20.94 -7.69
CA ASP A 138 0.52 21.35 -6.63
C ASP A 138 -0.95 21.34 -7.10
N GLU A 139 -1.22 21.67 -8.36
CA GLU A 139 -2.57 21.69 -8.94
C GLU A 139 -3.13 20.27 -9.12
N GLU A 140 -2.29 19.33 -9.58
CA GLU A 140 -2.65 17.92 -9.69
C GLU A 140 -2.97 17.34 -8.30
N ALA A 141 -2.10 17.60 -7.32
CA ALA A 141 -2.32 17.14 -5.94
C ALA A 141 -3.57 17.76 -5.30
N LEU A 142 -3.85 19.04 -5.58
CA LEU A 142 -5.10 19.70 -5.14
C LEU A 142 -6.33 19.09 -5.76
N THR A 143 -6.27 18.81 -7.06
CA THR A 143 -7.38 18.19 -7.80
C THR A 143 -7.70 16.82 -7.23
N ILE A 144 -6.67 15.99 -7.00
CA ILE A 144 -6.82 14.69 -6.33
C ILE A 144 -7.46 14.87 -4.95
N GLY A 145 -6.91 15.73 -4.10
CA GLY A 145 -7.42 15.91 -2.74
C GLY A 145 -8.88 16.38 -2.70
N ARG A 146 -9.25 17.38 -3.50
CA ARG A 146 -10.63 17.91 -3.58
C ARG A 146 -11.63 16.89 -4.13
N ASN A 147 -11.19 16.05 -5.07
CA ASN A 147 -12.04 15.00 -5.64
C ASN A 147 -12.27 13.84 -4.66
N LEU A 148 -11.32 13.56 -3.77
CA LEU A 148 -11.38 12.42 -2.87
C LEU A 148 -11.92 12.76 -1.47
N ILE A 149 -11.71 13.98 -1.00
CA ILE A 149 -11.90 14.36 0.41
C ILE A 149 -12.77 15.63 0.50
N ASP A 150 -13.88 15.53 1.22
CA ASP A 150 -14.66 16.70 1.65
C ASP A 150 -13.87 17.55 2.65
N GLY A 151 -13.84 18.87 2.40
CA GLY A 151 -13.11 19.81 3.25
C GLY A 151 -11.58 19.74 3.11
N PHE A 152 -11.05 19.19 2.00
CA PHE A 152 -9.60 19.05 1.79
C PHE A 152 -8.83 20.36 1.93
N ASP A 153 -9.36 21.47 1.41
CA ASP A 153 -8.70 22.78 1.51
C ASP A 153 -8.56 23.23 2.98
N SER A 154 -9.60 23.02 3.79
CA SER A 154 -9.55 23.30 5.24
C SER A 154 -8.53 22.42 5.95
N TRP A 155 -8.45 21.13 5.59
CA TRP A 155 -7.44 20.22 6.11
C TRP A 155 -6.02 20.68 5.79
N ARG A 156 -5.75 21.01 4.52
CA ARG A 156 -4.44 21.46 4.04
C ARG A 156 -3.99 22.73 4.75
N ASN A 157 -4.92 23.65 5.03
CA ASN A 157 -4.62 24.94 5.63
C ASN A 157 -4.57 24.89 7.18
N GLN A 158 -4.56 23.72 7.80
CA GLN A 158 -4.39 23.59 9.25
C GLN A 158 -3.05 24.18 9.71
N THR A 159 -3.09 24.84 10.86
CA THR A 159 -1.92 25.43 11.50
C THR A 159 -1.70 24.83 12.88
N HIS A 160 -0.45 24.64 13.26
CA HIS A 160 -0.02 24.32 14.62
C HIS A 160 0.89 25.43 15.10
N GLU A 161 0.54 26.09 16.21
CA GLU A 161 1.31 27.22 16.76
C GLU A 161 1.56 28.33 15.73
N GLY A 162 0.53 28.67 14.95
CA GLY A 162 0.59 29.69 13.89
C GLY A 162 1.35 29.27 12.62
N THR A 163 1.97 28.10 12.59
CA THR A 163 2.70 27.58 11.43
C THR A 163 1.85 26.59 10.64
N LYS A 164 1.83 26.68 9.30
CA LYS A 164 1.14 25.70 8.46
C LYS A 164 1.73 24.30 8.70
N MET A 165 0.85 23.34 8.99
CA MET A 165 1.25 21.96 9.23
C MET A 165 1.84 21.27 7.99
N TYR A 166 1.39 21.67 6.79
CA TYR A 166 1.81 21.07 5.54
C TYR A 166 2.43 22.11 4.62
N SER A 167 3.59 21.78 4.05
CA SER A 167 4.31 22.68 3.13
C SER A 167 3.69 22.73 1.75
N ASN A 168 2.98 21.68 1.31
CA ASN A 168 2.33 21.60 0.00
C ASN A 168 1.11 20.66 0.01
N PRO A 169 0.25 20.67 -1.03
CA PRO A 169 -0.94 19.84 -1.12
C PRO A 169 -0.66 18.33 -1.09
N ALA A 170 0.42 17.86 -1.73
CA ALA A 170 0.78 16.44 -1.74
C ALA A 170 1.06 15.90 -0.33
N LYS A 171 1.82 16.66 0.48
CA LYS A 171 2.06 16.30 1.89
C LYS A 171 0.79 16.35 2.73
N ALA A 172 -0.11 17.29 2.47
CA ALA A 172 -1.40 17.35 3.16
C ALA A 172 -2.27 16.12 2.85
N LEU A 173 -2.26 15.66 1.59
CA LEU A 173 -2.95 14.46 1.14
C LEU A 173 -2.40 13.19 1.82
N VAL A 174 -1.08 13.00 1.81
CA VAL A 174 -0.44 11.88 2.51
C VAL A 174 -0.70 11.94 4.02
N GLY A 175 -0.60 13.13 4.64
CA GLY A 175 -0.93 13.33 6.05
C GLY A 175 -2.39 12.98 6.39
N TYR A 176 -3.33 13.30 5.49
CA TYR A 176 -4.74 12.92 5.62
C TYR A 176 -4.90 11.39 5.65
N ILE A 177 -4.31 10.71 4.66
CA ILE A 177 -4.34 9.25 4.53
C ILE A 177 -3.69 8.58 5.74
N MET A 178 -2.48 9.00 6.11
CA MET A 178 -1.75 8.46 7.25
C MET A 178 -2.61 8.49 8.53
N ARG A 179 -3.34 9.60 8.76
CA ARG A 179 -4.20 9.75 9.93
C ARG A 179 -5.45 8.85 9.91
N MET A 180 -5.90 8.42 8.73
CA MET A 180 -7.03 7.49 8.60
C MET A 180 -6.64 6.04 8.90
N VAL A 181 -5.46 5.61 8.43
CA VAL A 181 -5.01 4.22 8.56
C VAL A 181 -4.23 3.94 9.84
N SER A 182 -3.59 4.96 10.41
CA SER A 182 -2.75 4.77 11.59
C SER A 182 -3.56 4.39 12.84
N PRO A 183 -3.19 3.28 13.53
CA PRO A 183 -3.84 2.84 14.75
C PRO A 183 -3.85 3.90 15.87
N ARG A 184 -2.85 4.79 15.89
CA ARG A 184 -2.74 5.86 16.89
C ARG A 184 -3.89 6.88 16.83
N PHE A 185 -4.57 6.97 15.69
CA PHE A 185 -5.62 7.95 15.46
C PHE A 185 -7.03 7.34 15.38
N LEU A 186 -7.24 6.07 15.72
CA LEU A 186 -8.49 5.33 15.49
C LEU A 186 -9.78 6.08 15.86
N ALA A 187 -9.85 6.72 17.03
CA ALA A 187 -11.04 7.45 17.48
C ALA A 187 -11.36 8.68 16.60
N LYS A 188 -10.33 9.39 16.12
CA LYS A 188 -10.49 10.55 15.21
C LYS A 188 -10.55 10.12 13.75
N GLY A 189 -9.88 9.04 13.39
CA GLY A 189 -9.76 8.52 12.03
C GLY A 189 -11.06 7.97 11.46
N ASN A 190 -11.95 7.42 12.30
CA ASN A 190 -13.26 6.97 11.83
C ASN A 190 -14.12 8.13 11.31
N ARG A 191 -14.07 9.31 11.94
CA ARG A 191 -14.78 10.51 11.44
C ARG A 191 -14.16 11.03 10.13
N LEU A 192 -12.84 10.88 9.95
CA LEU A 192 -12.17 11.29 8.72
C LEU A 192 -12.53 10.40 7.52
N LEU A 193 -12.88 9.14 7.76
CA LEU A 193 -13.38 8.23 6.71
C LEU A 193 -14.75 8.67 6.17
N ASP A 194 -15.52 9.44 6.92
CA ASP A 194 -16.83 9.94 6.48
C ASP A 194 -16.71 11.07 5.45
N ASN A 195 -15.58 11.78 5.44
CA ASN A 195 -15.30 12.80 4.43
C ASN A 195 -14.74 12.20 3.12
N ILE A 196 -14.54 10.88 3.04
CA ILE A 196 -14.07 10.24 1.81
C ILE A 196 -15.24 10.05 0.85
N LYS A 197 -15.17 10.72 -0.29
CA LYS A 197 -16.19 10.71 -1.34
C LYS A 197 -16.21 9.40 -2.12
N ASP A 198 -15.02 8.85 -2.39
CA ASP A 198 -14.88 7.65 -3.23
C ASP A 198 -15.03 6.36 -2.41
N PRO A 199 -16.05 5.52 -2.69
CA PRO A 199 -16.26 4.27 -1.97
C PRO A 199 -15.13 3.25 -2.15
N ASN A 200 -14.42 3.25 -3.30
CA ASN A 200 -13.27 2.38 -3.53
C ASN A 200 -12.08 2.80 -2.67
N LEU A 201 -11.86 4.11 -2.49
CA LEU A 201 -10.83 4.61 -1.56
C LEU A 201 -11.18 4.22 -0.14
N LYS A 202 -12.44 4.40 0.27
CA LYS A 202 -12.92 4.02 1.60
C LYS A 202 -12.68 2.52 1.85
N GLN A 203 -12.99 1.68 0.86
CA GLN A 203 -12.71 0.25 0.90
C GLN A 203 -11.21 -0.04 1.06
N ALA A 204 -10.36 0.63 0.27
CA ALA A 204 -8.92 0.40 0.31
C ALA A 204 -8.32 0.76 1.68
N LEU A 205 -8.73 1.88 2.25
CA LEU A 205 -8.31 2.33 3.59
C LEU A 205 -8.78 1.38 4.68
N MET A 206 -10.02 0.88 4.60
CA MET A 206 -10.55 -0.11 5.53
C MET A 206 -9.80 -1.44 5.44
N PHE A 207 -9.45 -1.87 4.23
CA PHE A 207 -8.61 -3.05 4.02
C PHE A 207 -7.25 -2.87 4.68
N ILE A 208 -6.53 -1.78 4.43
CA ILE A 208 -5.22 -1.51 5.04
C ILE A 208 -5.32 -1.55 6.57
N LYS A 209 -6.34 -0.91 7.16
CA LYS A 209 -6.62 -0.97 8.61
C LYS A 209 -6.87 -2.39 9.10
N SER A 210 -7.54 -3.22 8.30
CA SER A 210 -7.80 -4.61 8.68
C SER A 210 -6.52 -5.44 8.72
N VAL A 211 -5.60 -5.27 7.76
CA VAL A 211 -4.31 -5.97 7.76
C VAL A 211 -3.46 -5.55 8.97
N LEU A 212 -3.41 -4.25 9.27
CA LEU A 212 -2.72 -3.72 10.45
C LEU A 212 -3.24 -4.28 11.78
N ARG A 213 -4.49 -4.76 11.83
CA ARG A 213 -5.08 -5.36 13.04
C ARG A 213 -4.81 -6.85 13.17
N GLN A 214 -4.38 -7.52 12.10
CA GLN A 214 -4.13 -8.96 12.12
C GLN A 214 -2.80 -9.33 12.78
N ASN A 215 -1.85 -8.39 12.85
CA ASN A 215 -0.55 -8.58 13.45
C ASN A 215 -0.09 -7.29 14.12
N ASP A 216 0.16 -7.33 15.42
CA ASP A 216 0.57 -6.18 16.24
C ASP A 216 1.97 -5.66 15.89
N ARG A 217 2.76 -6.45 15.15
CA ARG A 217 4.07 -6.06 14.61
C ARG A 217 3.97 -5.22 13.34
N PHE A 218 2.80 -5.16 12.72
CA PHE A 218 2.60 -4.34 11.53
C PHE A 218 2.35 -2.89 11.93
N PHE A 219 2.96 -1.97 11.20
CA PHE A 219 2.76 -0.54 11.36
C PHE A 219 2.45 0.11 10.02
N THR A 220 1.87 1.31 10.07
CA THR A 220 1.59 2.09 8.88
C THR A 220 2.88 2.62 8.28
N ASP A 221 3.17 2.27 7.02
CA ASP A 221 4.30 2.82 6.26
C ASP A 221 3.80 3.73 5.12
N VAL A 222 2.84 4.58 5.44
CA VAL A 222 2.24 5.51 4.46
C VAL A 222 3.07 6.78 4.40
N HIS A 223 3.87 6.89 3.34
CA HIS A 223 4.62 8.09 2.96
C HIS A 223 4.64 8.26 1.42
N ASN A 224 5.25 9.34 0.95
CA ASN A 224 5.23 9.74 -0.47
C ASN A 224 5.84 8.73 -1.46
N GLU A 225 6.62 7.74 -0.99
CA GLU A 225 7.19 6.70 -1.85
C GLU A 225 6.34 5.42 -1.86
N ASN A 226 5.45 5.26 -0.87
CA ASN A 226 4.55 4.11 -0.73
C ASN A 226 3.10 4.43 -1.15
N ILE A 227 2.83 5.70 -1.45
CA ILE A 227 1.69 6.12 -2.27
C ILE A 227 2.26 6.61 -3.60
N MET A 228 1.84 5.95 -4.66
CA MET A 228 2.23 6.29 -6.03
C MET A 228 1.01 6.74 -6.84
N VAL A 229 1.26 7.11 -8.08
CA VAL A 229 0.25 7.68 -8.96
C VAL A 229 0.20 6.89 -10.26
N ARG A 230 -1.00 6.45 -10.63
CA ARG A 230 -1.32 5.98 -11.97
C ARG A 230 -1.74 7.18 -12.81
N ARG A 231 -0.94 7.55 -13.81
CA ARG A 231 -1.28 8.64 -14.74
C ARG A 231 -2.17 8.09 -15.86
N GLY A 232 -3.44 8.49 -15.85
CA GLY A 232 -4.43 8.11 -16.85
C GLY A 232 -4.85 9.27 -17.76
N ARG A 233 -5.73 9.00 -18.74
CA ARG A 233 -6.24 10.02 -19.67
C ARG A 233 -7.12 11.09 -19.02
N HIS A 234 -7.75 10.78 -17.88
CA HIS A 234 -8.74 11.66 -17.26
C HIS A 234 -8.18 12.44 -16.07
N ALA A 235 -7.53 11.74 -15.14
CA ALA A 235 -6.88 12.35 -13.99
C ALA A 235 -5.81 11.40 -13.44
N PRO A 236 -4.80 11.92 -12.72
CA PRO A 236 -3.91 11.10 -11.92
C PRO A 236 -4.70 10.41 -10.79
N GLN A 237 -4.44 9.13 -10.58
CA GLN A 237 -5.10 8.28 -9.59
C GLN A 237 -4.10 7.83 -8.53
N LEU A 238 -4.42 8.00 -7.24
CA LEU A 238 -3.59 7.48 -6.15
C LEU A 238 -3.64 5.95 -6.11
N VAL A 239 -2.49 5.36 -5.81
CA VAL A 239 -2.31 3.91 -5.64
C VAL A 239 -1.44 3.66 -4.41
N PHE A 240 -1.93 2.86 -3.46
CA PHE A 240 -1.15 2.38 -2.34
C PHE A 240 -0.26 1.25 -2.82
N THR A 241 1.06 1.40 -2.83
CA THR A 241 1.97 0.37 -3.34
C THR A 241 2.57 -0.46 -2.21
N ASP A 242 2.86 0.16 -1.08
CA ASP A 242 3.44 -0.50 0.09
C ASP A 242 2.99 0.16 1.41
N PRO A 243 1.69 0.16 1.75
CA PRO A 243 1.19 0.99 2.86
C PRO A 243 1.53 0.43 4.26
N LEU A 244 2.24 -0.70 4.35
CA LEU A 244 2.47 -1.45 5.58
C LEU A 244 3.97 -1.73 5.78
N GLY A 245 4.46 -1.47 6.98
CA GLY A 245 5.78 -1.91 7.42
C GLY A 245 5.66 -3.01 8.48
N GLY A 246 6.69 -3.84 8.61
CA GLY A 246 6.82 -4.84 9.65
C GLY A 246 8.07 -4.61 10.50
N GLY A 247 7.98 -4.79 11.81
CA GLY A 247 9.16 -4.84 12.66
C GLY A 247 9.90 -6.16 12.49
N THR A 248 11.20 -6.12 12.22
CA THR A 248 12.05 -7.32 12.41
C THR A 248 12.17 -7.56 13.90
N LEU A 249 11.83 -8.76 14.37
CA LEU A 249 12.33 -9.22 15.66
C LEU A 249 13.86 -9.29 15.53
N SER A 250 14.55 -8.34 16.15
CA SER A 250 15.95 -8.50 16.54
C SER A 250 16.06 -9.56 17.63
#